data_AF-A0AAT9GUB8-F1
#
_entry.id   AF-A0AAT9GUB8-F1
#
_cell.length_a   1.000
_cell.length_b   1.000
_cell.length_c   1.000
_cell.angle_alpha   90.00
_cell.angle_beta   90.00
_cell.angle_gamma   90.00
#
_symmetry.space_group_name_H-M   'P 1'
#
loop_
_entity.id
_entity.type
_entity.pdbx_description
1 polymer ?
#
loop_
_entity_poly.entity_id
_entity_poly.type
_entity_poly.pdbx_seq_one_letter_code
_entity_poly.pdbx_strand_id
1 'polypeptide(L)'
;MEKYTLSRKVYVIDTGIFNVLKGFEIGKLMENLVFLELYKRYKDVYYYSNGTGEVDFVTKDLAIQVTYDAGGIDEREFRGLRKFSDKFKNHKLIIITWDTEGKEKIDGKEVELIPLWKFLITQQYQDKESSV
;
A
#
# COMPACT_ATOMS: atom_id res chain seq x y z
N MET A 1 -7.26 -21.49 -4.38
CA MET A 1 -6.32 -21.66 -3.26
C MET A 1 -5.86 -20.27 -2.87
N GLU A 2 -6.56 -19.64 -1.93
CA GLU A 2 -6.19 -18.31 -1.43
C GLU A 2 -4.90 -18.40 -0.64
N LYS A 3 -3.97 -17.49 -0.89
CA LYS A 3 -2.71 -17.43 -0.15
C LYS A 3 -2.55 -16.03 0.40
N TYR A 4 -2.55 -15.91 1.72
CA TYR A 4 -1.61 -15.01 2.35
C TYR A 4 -0.24 -15.60 2.07
N THR A 5 0.41 -15.16 1.00
CA THR A 5 1.78 -15.56 0.75
C THR A 5 2.70 -14.64 1.53
N LEU A 6 3.64 -15.23 2.25
CA LEU A 6 4.98 -14.67 2.38
C LEU A 6 5.65 -14.69 0.99
N SER A 7 5.02 -14.04 0.02
CA SER A 7 5.58 -13.93 -1.33
C SER A 7 6.94 -13.30 -1.15
N ARG A 8 7.98 -13.90 -1.73
CA ARG A 8 9.32 -13.29 -1.72
C ARG A 8 9.33 -12.08 -2.65
N LYS A 9 8.55 -11.04 -2.34
CA LYS A 9 8.76 -9.72 -2.91
C LYS A 9 10.09 -9.22 -2.32
N VAL A 10 11.06 -9.01 -3.21
CA VAL A 10 12.40 -8.53 -2.85
C VAL A 10 12.35 -7.01 -2.84
N TYR A 11 12.55 -6.43 -1.67
CA TYR A 11 12.65 -5.00 -1.47
C TYR A 11 14.10 -4.64 -1.17
N VAL A 12 14.59 -3.61 -1.85
CA VAL A 12 15.99 -3.19 -1.77
C VAL A 12 16.09 -2.02 -0.81
N ILE A 13 16.96 -2.15 0.19
CA ILE A 13 17.21 -1.09 1.18
C ILE A 13 17.81 0.15 0.50
N ASP A 14 18.71 -0.05 -0.46
CA ASP A 14 19.27 1.00 -1.30
C ASP A 14 18.47 1.14 -2.61
N THR A 15 17.68 2.20 -2.71
CA THR A 15 16.90 2.49 -3.93
C THR A 15 17.77 2.81 -5.14
N GLY A 16 19.04 3.21 -4.96
CA GLY A 16 19.99 3.40 -6.04
C GLY A 16 20.32 2.10 -6.78
N ILE A 17 20.35 0.98 -6.06
CA ILE A 17 20.53 -0.37 -6.62
C ILE A 17 19.28 -0.82 -7.39
N PHE A 18 18.09 -0.39 -6.96
CA PHE A 18 16.83 -0.73 -7.64
C PHE A 18 16.83 -0.25 -9.11
N ASN A 19 17.30 0.97 -9.35
CA ASN A 19 17.38 1.57 -10.69
C ASN A 19 18.29 0.78 -11.64
N VAL A 20 19.35 0.15 -11.11
CA VAL A 20 20.28 -0.68 -11.88
C VAL A 20 19.66 -2.04 -12.25
N LEU A 21 18.79 -2.58 -11.39
CA LEU A 21 18.26 -3.95 -11.53
C LEU A 21 16.95 -4.05 -12.31
N LYS A 22 16.08 -3.03 -12.28
CA LYS A 22 14.71 -3.11 -12.82
C LYS A 22 14.31 -1.99 -13.78
N GLY A 23 15.19 -1.03 -14.05
CA GLY A 23 14.82 0.19 -14.79
C GLY A 23 14.01 1.16 -13.92
N PHE A 24 13.83 2.39 -14.42
CA PHE A 24 13.22 3.50 -13.69
C PHE A 24 11.69 3.40 -13.69
N GLU A 25 11.13 2.41 -13.00
CA GLU A 25 9.68 2.28 -12.80
C GLU A 25 9.25 2.95 -11.49
N ILE A 26 8.75 4.19 -11.57
CA ILE A 26 8.40 5.01 -10.41
C ILE A 26 7.43 4.28 -9.46
N GLY A 27 6.39 3.63 -9.99
CA GLY A 27 5.43 2.89 -9.17
C GLY A 27 6.09 1.81 -8.28
N LYS A 28 7.05 1.05 -8.82
CA LYS A 28 7.77 0.05 -8.04
C LYS A 28 8.72 0.66 -7.00
N LEU A 29 9.31 1.82 -7.29
CA LEU A 29 10.09 2.57 -6.32
C LEU A 29 9.22 3.07 -5.16
N MET A 30 8.01 3.56 -5.47
CA MET A 30 7.02 3.96 -4.46
C MET A 30 6.62 2.77 -3.60
N GLU A 31 6.26 1.63 -4.21
CA GLU A 31 5.96 0.40 -3.47
C GLU A 31 7.11 -0.01 -2.54
N ASN A 32 8.36 0.08 -3.02
CA ASN A 32 9.54 -0.25 -2.22
C ASN A 32 9.72 0.68 -1.02
N LEU A 33 9.56 1.99 -1.22
CA LEU A 33 9.64 2.96 -0.13
C LEU A 33 8.52 2.76 0.90
N VAL A 34 7.29 2.52 0.43
CA VAL A 34 6.14 2.24 1.30
C VAL A 34 6.40 0.97 2.12
N PHE A 35 6.90 -0.10 1.50
CA PHE A 35 7.25 -1.33 2.22
C PHE A 35 8.29 -1.09 3.31
N LEU A 36 9.42 -0.44 2.98
CA LEU A 36 10.49 -0.19 3.93
C LEU A 36 9.99 0.63 5.13
N GLU A 37 9.09 1.58 4.88
CA GLU A 37 8.52 2.39 5.94
C GLU A 37 7.50 1.62 6.79
N LEU A 38 6.62 0.82 6.17
CA LEU A 38 5.71 -0.07 6.90
C LEU A 38 6.48 -1.08 7.76
N TYR A 39 7.59 -1.62 7.26
CA TYR A 39 8.45 -2.57 7.98
C TYR A 39 9.09 -1.95 9.23
N LYS A 40 9.31 -0.63 9.26
CA LYS A 40 9.75 0.07 10.48
C LYS A 40 8.62 0.29 11.47
N ARG A 41 7.39 0.47 10.98
CA ARG A 41 6.22 0.89 11.77
C ARG A 41 5.38 -0.26 12.30
N TYR A 42 5.47 -1.42 11.68
CA TYR A 42 4.63 -2.59 11.98
C TYR A 42 5.49 -3.84 12.12
N LYS A 43 5.06 -4.72 13.03
CA LYS A 43 5.71 -6.02 13.24
C LYS A 43 5.54 -6.95 12.04
N ASP A 44 4.34 -6.95 11.46
CA ASP A 44 3.97 -7.85 10.37
C ASP A 44 3.35 -7.07 9.19
N VAL A 45 3.87 -7.32 7.97
CA VAL A 45 3.38 -6.76 6.71
C VAL A 45 3.13 -7.90 5.73
N TYR A 46 1.91 -7.98 5.21
CA TYR A 46 1.43 -9.04 4.34
C TYR A 46 1.04 -8.52 2.94
N TYR A 47 0.84 -9.46 2.02
CA TYR A 47 0.37 -9.22 0.65
C TYR A 47 -0.96 -9.91 0.46
N TYR A 48 -1.86 -9.30 -0.31
CA TYR A 48 -3.14 -9.93 -0.65
C TYR A 48 -3.33 -10.01 -2.16
N SER A 49 -3.62 -11.21 -2.66
CA SER A 49 -4.11 -11.41 -4.03
C SER A 49 -5.08 -12.58 -4.06
N ASN A 50 -6.20 -12.40 -4.76
CA ASN A 50 -7.19 -13.46 -5.01
C ASN A 50 -7.29 -13.85 -6.49
N GLY A 51 -6.28 -13.48 -7.29
CA GLY A 51 -6.24 -13.71 -8.74
C GLY A 51 -7.12 -12.75 -9.57
N THR A 52 -8.01 -12.00 -8.93
CA THR A 52 -8.90 -11.05 -9.61
C THR A 52 -8.79 -9.62 -9.05
N GLY A 53 -8.05 -9.45 -7.96
CA GLY A 53 -7.65 -8.19 -7.34
C GLY A 53 -6.46 -8.44 -6.41
N GLU A 54 -5.57 -7.46 -6.34
CA GLU A 54 -4.38 -7.43 -5.48
C GLU A 54 -4.43 -6.17 -4.62
N VAL A 55 -3.93 -6.27 -3.39
CA VAL A 55 -3.61 -5.12 -2.54
C VAL A 55 -2.14 -5.24 -2.18
N ASP A 56 -1.38 -4.17 -2.41
CA ASP A 56 0.08 -4.20 -2.29
C ASP A 56 0.54 -4.52 -0.88
N PHE A 57 -0.08 -3.94 0.15
CA PHE A 57 0.29 -4.20 1.53
C PHE A 57 -0.92 -4.30 2.45
N VAL A 58 -0.85 -5.22 3.40
CA VAL A 58 -1.85 -5.40 4.45
C VAL A 58 -1.13 -5.50 5.79
N THR A 59 -1.50 -4.64 6.74
CA THR A 59 -1.05 -4.71 8.14
C THR A 59 -2.20 -5.23 9.01
N LYS A 60 -2.03 -5.19 10.34
CA LYS A 60 -3.09 -5.54 11.30
C LYS A 60 -4.39 -4.73 11.10
N ASP A 61 -4.27 -3.47 10.67
CA ASP A 61 -5.37 -2.50 10.62
C ASP A 61 -5.47 -1.72 9.29
N LEU A 62 -4.51 -1.87 8.37
CA LEU A 62 -4.48 -1.14 7.09
C LEU A 62 -4.50 -2.11 5.90
N ALA A 63 -5.19 -1.68 4.84
CA ALA A 63 -5.07 -2.25 3.50
C ALA A 63 -4.65 -1.12 2.55
N ILE A 64 -3.48 -1.27 1.95
CA ILE A 64 -2.76 -0.20 1.27
C ILE A 64 -2.49 -0.61 -0.18
N GLN A 65 -3.00 0.19 -1.11
CA GLN A 65 -2.59 0.18 -2.52
C GLN A 65 -1.58 1.31 -2.75
N VAL A 66 -0.59 1.12 -3.60
CA VAL A 66 0.36 2.16 -4.01
C VAL A 66 0.18 2.41 -5.50
N THR A 67 0.12 3.67 -5.91
CA THR A 67 -0.06 4.01 -7.32
C THR A 67 0.64 5.31 -7.67
N TYR A 68 1.18 5.37 -8.89
CA TYR A 68 1.75 6.59 -9.45
C TYR A 68 0.69 7.28 -10.31
N ASP A 69 0.12 8.37 -9.80
CA ASP A 69 -1.09 9.03 -10.30
C ASP A 69 -0.78 10.28 -11.16
N ALA A 70 0.22 10.20 -12.03
CA ALA A 70 0.53 11.27 -12.97
C ALA A 70 -0.61 11.45 -14.00
N GLY A 71 -1.58 12.32 -13.67
CA GLY A 71 -2.78 12.58 -14.48
C GLY A 71 -4.08 12.04 -13.87
N GLY A 72 -4.06 11.55 -12.63
CA GLY A 72 -5.23 11.03 -11.91
C GLY A 72 -5.11 9.55 -11.56
N ILE A 73 -6.07 9.06 -10.77
CA ILE A 73 -6.12 7.67 -10.29
C ILE A 73 -7.16 6.92 -11.11
N ASP A 74 -6.73 5.85 -11.78
CA ASP A 74 -7.63 4.98 -12.55
C ASP A 74 -8.53 4.17 -11.59
N GLU A 75 -9.82 4.01 -11.92
CA GLU A 75 -10.78 3.20 -11.16
C GLU A 75 -10.27 1.78 -10.87
N ARG A 76 -9.41 1.23 -11.75
CA ARG A 76 -8.83 -0.09 -11.57
C ARG A 76 -7.96 -0.20 -10.31
N GLU A 77 -7.32 0.88 -9.87
CA GLU A 77 -6.43 0.91 -8.71
C GLU A 77 -7.22 0.63 -7.42
N PHE A 78 -8.51 0.93 -7.43
CA PHE A 78 -9.40 0.66 -6.31
C PHE A 78 -9.98 -0.76 -6.28
N ARG A 79 -9.87 -1.51 -7.38
CA ARG A 79 -10.49 -2.84 -7.53
C ARG A 79 -9.98 -3.83 -6.47
N GLY A 80 -8.69 -3.75 -6.15
CA GLY A 80 -8.05 -4.55 -5.11
C GLY A 80 -8.67 -4.30 -3.73
N LEU A 81 -8.69 -3.04 -3.31
CA LEU A 81 -9.27 -2.59 -2.04
C LEU A 81 -10.76 -2.91 -1.95
N ARG A 82 -11.51 -2.77 -3.05
CA ARG A 82 -12.94 -3.15 -3.12
C ARG A 82 -13.12 -4.62 -2.75
N LYS A 83 -12.42 -5.52 -3.43
CA LYS A 83 -12.50 -6.98 -3.18
C LYS A 83 -11.98 -7.36 -1.80
N PHE A 84 -10.90 -6.74 -1.36
CA PHE A 84 -10.36 -6.95 -0.02
C PHE A 84 -11.40 -6.57 1.04
N SER A 85 -11.98 -5.37 0.92
CA SER A 85 -12.94 -4.84 1.88
C SER A 85 -14.29 -5.59 1.87
N ASP A 86 -14.62 -6.32 0.82
CA ASP A 86 -15.80 -7.18 0.81
C ASP A 86 -15.64 -8.37 1.75
N LYS A 87 -14.42 -8.87 1.88
CA LYS A 87 -14.05 -9.99 2.74
C LYS A 87 -13.59 -9.57 4.14
N PHE A 88 -12.84 -8.47 4.26
CA PHE A 88 -12.23 -8.01 5.50
C PHE A 88 -12.76 -6.63 5.87
N LYS A 89 -13.54 -6.55 6.95
CA LYS A 89 -14.29 -5.32 7.32
C LYS A 89 -13.53 -4.37 8.26
N ASN A 90 -12.47 -4.84 8.90
CA ASN A 90 -11.83 -4.13 10.02
C ASN A 90 -10.53 -3.41 9.63
N HIS A 91 -10.32 -3.10 8.34
CA HIS A 91 -9.13 -2.39 7.88
C HIS A 91 -9.49 -1.03 7.30
N LYS A 92 -8.66 -0.03 7.60
CA LYS A 92 -8.72 1.26 6.89
C LYS A 92 -8.17 1.06 5.48
N LEU A 93 -8.89 1.58 4.49
CA LEU A 93 -8.52 1.48 3.08
C LEU A 93 -7.74 2.73 2.67
N ILE A 94 -6.55 2.54 2.13
CA ILE A 94 -5.61 3.61 1.81
C ILE A 94 -5.07 3.41 0.41
N ILE A 95 -4.96 4.49 -0.35
CA ILE A 95 -4.11 4.56 -1.53
C ILE A 95 -2.98 5.55 -1.26
N ILE A 96 -1.74 5.08 -1.35
CA ILE A 96 -0.57 5.95 -1.40
C ILE A 96 -0.39 6.41 -2.84
N THR A 97 -0.48 7.72 -3.03
CA THR A 97 -0.37 8.41 -4.32
C THR A 97 1.00 9.08 -4.43
N TRP A 98 1.33 9.62 -5.60
CA TRP A 98 2.49 10.48 -5.76
C TRP A 98 2.29 11.80 -5.01
N ASP A 99 1.18 12.48 -5.27
CA ASP A 99 0.90 13.80 -4.67
C ASP A 99 -0.59 14.11 -4.41
N THR A 100 -1.53 13.25 -4.85
CA THR A 100 -2.96 13.50 -4.62
C THR A 100 -3.37 13.17 -3.19
N GLU A 101 -3.90 14.17 -2.48
CA GLU A 101 -4.52 14.00 -1.16
C GLU A 101 -6.05 14.10 -1.27
N GLY A 102 -6.77 13.24 -0.53
CA GLY A 102 -8.22 13.32 -0.50
C GLY A 102 -8.89 12.10 0.09
N LYS A 103 -10.18 11.97 -0.19
CA LYS A 103 -11.01 10.85 0.21
C LYS A 103 -11.94 10.48 -0.92
N GLU A 104 -12.03 9.20 -1.21
CA GLU A 104 -12.93 8.62 -2.19
C GLU A 104 -13.92 7.67 -1.52
N LYS A 105 -15.08 7.44 -2.15
CA LYS A 105 -16.06 6.47 -1.68
C LYS A 105 -16.28 5.37 -2.69
N ILE A 106 -16.19 4.13 -2.23
CA ILE A 106 -16.30 2.94 -3.09
C ILE A 106 -17.21 1.96 -2.40
N ASP A 107 -18.37 1.72 -3.01
CA ASP A 107 -19.45 0.92 -2.42
C ASP A 107 -19.81 1.33 -0.99
N GLY A 108 -19.81 2.64 -0.74
CA GLY A 108 -20.10 3.22 0.57
C GLY A 108 -18.98 3.11 1.59
N LYS A 109 -17.81 2.55 1.23
CA LYS A 109 -16.61 2.53 2.08
C LYS A 109 -15.70 3.69 1.73
N GLU A 110 -15.15 4.35 2.73
CA GLU A 110 -14.20 5.45 2.55
C GLU A 110 -12.80 4.88 2.24
N VAL A 111 -12.16 5.43 1.22
CA VAL A 111 -10.76 5.18 0.86
C VAL A 111 -10.03 6.51 0.99
N GLU A 112 -8.96 6.51 1.79
CA GLU A 112 -8.14 7.70 1.99
C GLU A 112 -7.01 7.74 0.96
N LEU A 113 -6.84 8.87 0.28
CA LEU A 113 -5.74 9.12 -0.64
C LEU A 113 -4.68 9.93 0.10
N ILE A 114 -3.45 9.40 0.16
CA ILE A 114 -2.35 10.00 0.92
C ILE A 114 -1.15 10.15 0.01
N PRO A 115 -0.61 11.37 -0.16
CA PRO A 115 0.64 11.59 -0.86
C PRO A 115 1.79 10.79 -0.22
N LEU A 116 2.65 10.20 -1.04
CA LEU A 116 3.79 9.40 -0.58
C LEU A 116 4.66 10.19 0.40
N TRP A 117 5.01 11.43 0.07
CA TRP A 117 5.83 12.27 0.94
C TRP A 117 5.19 12.46 2.33
N LYS A 118 3.87 12.63 2.38
CA LYS A 118 3.12 12.82 3.61
C LYS A 118 3.09 11.54 4.43
N PHE A 119 2.86 10.39 3.77
CA PHE A 119 2.96 9.09 4.42
C PHE A 119 4.33 8.87 5.07
N LEU A 120 5.42 9.22 4.38
CA LEU A 120 6.79 9.01 4.85
C LEU A 120 7.16 9.87 6.07
N ILE A 121 6.66 11.10 6.16
CA ILE A 121 7.05 12.03 7.25
C ILE A 121 6.08 12.05 8.44
N THR A 122 4.89 11.47 8.31
CA THR A 122 3.88 11.45 9.37
C THR A 122 3.91 10.15 10.17
N GLN A 123 3.56 10.24 11.45
CA GLN A 123 3.48 9.09 12.36
C GLN A 123 2.04 8.59 12.60
N GLN A 124 1.11 8.98 11.73
CA GLN A 124 -0.32 8.65 11.88
C GLN A 124 -0.61 7.15 11.67
N TYR A 125 0.26 6.43 10.96
CA TYR A 125 0.08 5.02 10.57
C TYR A 125 1.15 4.14 11.22
N GLN A 126 1.04 3.93 12.52
CA GLN A 126 1.95 3.11 13.32
C GLN A 126 1.19 2.00 14.05
N ASP A 127 1.90 0.93 14.40
CA ASP A 127 1.37 -0.08 15.29
C ASP A 127 1.14 0.52 16.69
N LYS A 128 -0.13 0.57 17.10
CA LYS A 128 -0.56 1.18 18.37
C LYS A 128 -0.01 0.45 19.60
N GLU A 129 0.53 -0.76 19.43
CA GLU A 129 1.13 -1.56 20.51
C GLU A 129 2.64 -1.31 20.69
N SER A 130 3.29 -0.51 19.84
CA SER A 130 4.73 -0.17 19.98
C SER A 130 5.00 1.03 20.91
N SER A 131 3.97 1.59 21.53
CA SER A 131 4.07 2.61 22.58
C SER A 131 3.88 1.96 23.96
N VAL A 132 4.83 1.11 24.36
CA VAL A 132 4.96 0.59 25.74
C VAL A 132 6.40 0.79 26.18
#